data_AF-A0AAJ1HNH9-F1
#
_entry.id   AF-A0AAJ1HNH9-F1
#
_cell.length_a   1.000
_cell.length_b   1.000
_cell.length_c   1.000
_cell.angle_alpha   90.00
_cell.angle_beta   90.00
_cell.angle_gamma   90.00
#
_symmetry.space_group_name_H-M   'P 1'
#
loop_
_entity.id
_entity.type
_entity.pdbx_description
1 polymer ?
#
loop_
_entity_poly.entity_id
_entity_poly.type
_entity_poly.pdbx_seq_one_letter_code
_entity_poly.pdbx_strand_id
1 'polypeptide(L)'
;MLSLCDPLHETYEYRGVEYPIDLTFDNVLRFYQLLDDKEFNNEEIVATAFEMFFDMKTKDTEFVLAAFKDISDYISHEPYGNDGGDETVSSPIKYYSFTQDAGAIYASFMEQYGMDLVDQEGKLHWDKFKALFAGLGPKTYFQRIVQIRMKDTSKLEGQELTDTLQAQNYYELDENKTEASRQAQMDSVFAMLKANAE
;
A
#
# COMPACT_ATOMS: atom_id res chain seq x y z
N MET A 1 4.22 -10.87 12.21
CA MET A 1 4.95 -11.43 11.04
C MET A 1 4.56 -12.88 10.91
N LEU A 2 4.34 -13.33 9.67
CA LEU A 2 3.87 -14.69 9.38
C LEU A 2 4.89 -15.73 9.89
N SER A 3 4.48 -16.53 10.87
CA SER A 3 5.20 -17.72 11.32
C SER A 3 4.51 -18.97 10.80
N LEU A 4 5.29 -19.99 10.43
CA LEU A 4 4.78 -21.32 10.09
C LEU A 4 4.72 -22.25 11.31
N CYS A 5 5.27 -21.82 12.45
CA CYS A 5 5.35 -22.60 13.69
C CYS A 5 4.44 -22.04 14.79
N ASP A 6 4.03 -20.79 14.68
CA ASP A 6 3.22 -20.08 15.68
C ASP A 6 1.86 -19.69 15.08
N PRO A 7 0.80 -19.62 15.91
CA PRO A 7 -0.48 -19.10 15.46
C PRO A 7 -0.37 -17.61 15.05
N LEU A 8 -1.33 -17.16 14.26
CA LEU A 8 -1.45 -15.74 13.92
C LEU A 8 -1.86 -14.91 15.15
N HIS A 9 -1.51 -13.63 15.15
CA HIS A 9 -1.95 -12.70 16.18
C HIS A 9 -3.44 -12.43 15.99
N GLU A 10 -4.26 -12.93 16.91
CA GLU A 10 -5.71 -12.73 16.91
C GLU A 10 -6.20 -12.00 18.17
N THR A 11 -5.29 -11.74 19.11
CA THR A 11 -5.57 -11.04 20.36
C THR A 11 -4.51 -9.99 20.67
N TYR A 12 -4.90 -8.99 21.47
CA TYR A 12 -4.05 -7.94 22.01
C TYR A 12 -4.18 -7.94 23.54
N GLU A 13 -3.07 -8.08 24.25
CA GLU A 13 -3.06 -8.06 25.71
C GLU A 13 -2.94 -6.60 26.22
N TYR A 14 -3.88 -6.18 27.06
CA TYR A 14 -3.79 -4.91 27.78
C TYR A 14 -4.13 -5.10 29.25
N ARG A 15 -3.18 -4.76 30.14
CA ARG A 15 -3.30 -4.89 31.61
C ARG A 15 -3.77 -6.30 32.06
N GLY A 16 -3.23 -7.34 31.41
CA GLY A 16 -3.53 -8.74 31.73
C GLY A 16 -4.88 -9.25 31.24
N VAL A 17 -5.57 -8.48 30.37
CA VAL A 17 -6.80 -8.90 29.68
C VAL A 17 -6.50 -9.01 28.19
N GLU A 18 -6.86 -10.14 27.59
CA GLU A 18 -6.77 -10.35 26.14
C GLU A 18 -8.04 -9.84 25.45
N TYR A 19 -7.86 -9.02 24.42
CA TYR A 19 -8.93 -8.49 23.58
C TYR A 19 -8.78 -9.09 22.18
N PRO A 20 -9.86 -9.58 21.55
CA PRO A 20 -9.81 -9.98 20.15
C PRO A 20 -9.50 -8.77 19.27
N ILE A 21 -8.67 -8.98 18.24
CA ILE A 21 -8.35 -7.95 17.25
C ILE A 21 -8.65 -8.43 15.83
N ASP A 22 -9.24 -7.54 15.02
CA ASP A 22 -9.53 -7.79 13.62
C ASP A 22 -8.36 -7.32 12.72
N LEU A 23 -7.42 -8.24 12.47
CA LEU A 23 -6.32 -8.05 11.53
C LEU A 23 -6.62 -8.65 10.15
N THR A 24 -7.88 -8.67 9.72
CA THR A 24 -8.22 -9.04 8.34
C THR A 24 -7.67 -8.00 7.35
N PHE A 25 -7.31 -8.46 6.15
CA PHE A 25 -6.60 -7.61 5.20
C PHE A 25 -7.42 -6.39 4.80
N ASP A 26 -8.74 -6.56 4.61
CA ASP A 26 -9.65 -5.49 4.22
C ASP A 26 -9.83 -4.48 5.36
N ASN A 27 -9.84 -4.91 6.63
CA ASN A 27 -9.87 -3.99 7.77
C ASN A 27 -8.59 -3.15 7.85
N VAL A 28 -7.42 -3.77 7.61
CA VAL A 28 -6.14 -3.04 7.54
C VAL A 28 -6.07 -2.08 6.35
N LEU A 29 -6.60 -2.47 5.18
CA LEU A 29 -6.68 -1.56 4.03
C LEU A 29 -7.63 -0.38 4.29
N ARG A 30 -8.75 -0.60 4.98
CA ARG A 30 -9.64 0.50 5.44
C ARG A 30 -8.93 1.42 6.42
N PHE A 31 -8.09 0.87 7.30
CA PHE A 31 -7.28 1.69 8.21
C PHE A 31 -6.32 2.60 7.44
N TYR A 32 -5.64 2.10 6.40
CA TYR A 32 -4.81 2.96 5.55
C TYR A 32 -5.62 4.03 4.81
N GLN A 33 -6.83 3.70 4.36
CA GLN A 33 -7.73 4.70 3.76
C GLN A 33 -8.13 5.78 4.75
N LEU A 34 -8.41 5.41 6.01
CA LEU A 34 -8.71 6.35 7.10
C LEU A 34 -7.54 7.29 7.37
N LEU A 35 -6.30 6.80 7.35
CA LEU A 35 -5.10 7.63 7.54
C LEU A 35 -4.89 8.67 6.43
N ASP A 36 -5.28 8.34 5.20
CA ASP A 36 -5.16 9.22 4.04
C ASP A 36 -6.37 10.17 3.89
N ASP A 37 -7.43 10.00 4.69
CA ASP A 37 -8.65 10.79 4.63
C ASP A 37 -8.48 12.15 5.33
N LYS A 38 -8.57 13.22 4.54
CA LYS A 38 -8.38 14.61 5.00
C LYS A 38 -9.60 15.19 5.73
N GLU A 39 -10.73 14.49 5.74
CA GLU A 39 -11.92 14.91 6.47
C GLU A 39 -11.81 14.63 7.97
N PHE A 40 -10.95 13.70 8.37
CA PHE A 40 -10.77 13.30 9.77
C PHE A 40 -9.59 14.04 10.40
N ASN A 41 -9.77 14.45 11.66
CA ASN A 41 -8.66 14.91 12.49
C ASN A 41 -7.97 13.73 13.21
N ASN A 42 -6.77 13.97 13.75
CA ASN A 42 -5.97 12.90 14.38
C ASN A 42 -6.71 12.18 15.53
N GLU A 43 -7.53 12.88 16.33
CA GLU A 43 -8.27 12.25 17.43
C GLU A 43 -9.38 11.34 16.89
N GLU A 44 -10.08 11.77 15.83
CA GLU A 44 -11.10 10.98 15.16
C GLU A 44 -10.50 9.74 14.48
N ILE A 45 -9.34 9.89 13.82
CA ILE A 45 -8.59 8.78 13.22
C ILE A 45 -8.25 7.74 14.29
N VAL A 46 -7.66 8.16 15.41
CA VAL A 46 -7.23 7.25 16.48
C VAL A 46 -8.42 6.52 17.10
N ALA A 47 -9.52 7.23 17.39
CA ALA A 47 -10.72 6.62 17.95
C ALA A 47 -11.41 5.66 16.97
N THR A 48 -11.49 6.03 15.69
CA THR A 48 -12.11 5.21 14.65
C THR A 48 -11.28 3.97 14.37
N ALA A 49 -9.96 4.10 14.26
CA ALA A 49 -9.05 2.97 14.08
C ALA A 49 -9.16 1.97 15.24
N PHE A 50 -9.25 2.46 16.48
CA PHE A 50 -9.46 1.58 17.63
C PHE A 50 -10.78 0.81 17.53
N GLU A 51 -11.88 1.49 17.20
CA GLU A 51 -13.18 0.84 16.99
C GLU A 51 -13.11 -0.22 15.87
N MET A 52 -12.41 0.07 14.77
CA MET A 52 -12.22 -0.87 13.66
C MET A 52 -11.47 -2.14 14.06
N PHE A 53 -10.41 -2.03 14.86
CA PHE A 53 -9.60 -3.19 15.24
C PHE A 53 -10.20 -4.00 16.40
N PHE A 54 -10.97 -3.38 17.30
CA PHE A 54 -11.46 -4.05 18.51
C PHE A 54 -12.97 -4.26 18.56
N ASP A 55 -13.73 -3.75 17.57
CA ASP A 55 -15.20 -3.74 17.54
C ASP A 55 -15.82 -3.21 18.86
N MET A 56 -15.16 -2.22 19.47
CA MET A 56 -15.62 -1.64 20.74
C MET A 56 -15.15 -0.19 20.94
N LYS A 57 -15.78 0.48 21.90
CA LYS A 57 -15.40 1.82 22.37
C LYS A 57 -14.98 1.76 23.84
N THR A 58 -13.97 2.54 24.18
CA THR A 58 -13.54 2.72 25.56
C THR A 58 -13.24 4.19 25.85
N LYS A 59 -13.31 4.57 27.12
CA LYS A 59 -12.84 5.88 27.62
C LYS A 59 -11.39 5.83 28.12
N ASP A 60 -10.78 4.65 28.12
CA ASP A 60 -9.38 4.47 28.51
C ASP A 60 -8.47 4.96 27.36
N THR A 61 -8.08 6.23 27.42
CA THR A 61 -7.21 6.85 26.40
C THR A 61 -5.82 6.21 26.34
N GLU A 62 -5.31 5.67 27.46
CA GLU A 62 -4.01 5.00 27.47
C GLU A 62 -4.08 3.69 26.67
N PHE A 63 -5.17 2.93 26.83
CA PHE A 63 -5.43 1.74 26.02
C PHE A 63 -5.50 2.08 24.53
N VAL A 64 -6.30 3.09 24.17
CA VAL A 64 -6.50 3.49 22.77
C VAL A 64 -5.16 3.88 22.11
N LEU A 65 -4.36 4.70 22.78
CA LEU A 65 -3.07 5.16 22.23
C LEU A 65 -2.03 4.04 22.15
N ALA A 66 -1.95 3.17 23.17
CA ALA A 66 -1.04 2.03 23.15
C ALA A 66 -1.40 1.07 22.00
N ALA A 67 -2.67 0.70 21.88
CA ALA A 67 -3.13 -0.20 20.84
C ALA A 67 -2.96 0.40 19.45
N PHE A 68 -3.27 1.68 19.25
CA PHE A 68 -3.07 2.36 17.97
C PHE A 68 -1.61 2.29 17.54
N LYS A 69 -0.67 2.61 18.44
CA LYS A 69 0.76 2.56 18.17
C LYS A 69 1.20 1.14 17.83
N ASP A 70 0.91 0.18 18.70
CA ASP A 70 1.41 -1.19 18.57
C ASP A 70 0.83 -1.89 17.33
N ILE A 71 -0.44 -1.65 17.00
CA ILE A 71 -1.07 -2.17 15.77
C ILE A 71 -0.47 -1.48 14.54
N SER A 72 -0.31 -0.15 14.55
CA SER A 72 0.32 0.59 13.44
C SER A 72 1.74 0.09 13.16
N ASP A 73 2.52 -0.11 14.23
CA ASP A 73 3.87 -0.69 14.14
C ASP A 73 3.77 -2.11 13.55
N TYR A 74 2.90 -2.97 14.08
CA TYR A 74 2.74 -4.34 13.59
C TYR A 74 2.37 -4.43 12.09
N ILE A 75 1.37 -3.69 11.65
CA ILE A 75 0.83 -3.82 10.29
C ILE A 75 1.83 -3.28 9.25
N SER A 76 2.63 -2.27 9.59
CA SER A 76 3.64 -1.66 8.71
C SER A 76 4.90 -2.49 8.48
N HIS A 77 5.13 -3.55 9.27
CA HIS A 77 6.27 -4.44 9.05
C HIS A 77 6.16 -5.19 7.71
N GLU A 78 7.15 -5.06 6.84
CA GLU A 78 7.18 -5.80 5.57
C GLU A 78 7.71 -7.23 5.76
N PRO A 79 7.36 -8.21 4.90
CA PRO A 79 7.94 -9.56 4.98
C PRO A 79 9.45 -9.59 4.69
N TYR A 80 9.97 -8.60 3.97
CA TYR A 80 11.37 -8.46 3.57
C TYR A 80 11.82 -7.01 3.63
N GLY A 81 13.11 -6.75 3.86
CA GLY A 81 13.69 -5.40 3.74
C GLY A 81 13.54 -4.51 4.98
N ASN A 82 13.17 -5.07 6.14
CA ASN A 82 13.10 -4.34 7.41
C ASN A 82 14.48 -4.13 8.09
N ASP A 83 15.57 -4.66 7.52
CA ASP A 83 16.90 -4.61 8.11
C ASP A 83 17.63 -3.30 7.76
N GLY A 84 17.53 -2.31 8.66
CA GLY A 84 18.58 -1.33 8.95
C GLY A 84 19.12 -0.48 7.79
N GLY A 85 18.44 0.63 7.50
CA GLY A 85 18.99 1.77 6.78
C GLY A 85 18.34 3.04 7.31
N ASP A 86 19.17 3.91 7.89
CA ASP A 86 18.91 5.28 8.34
C ASP A 86 17.61 5.90 7.79
N GLU A 87 16.78 6.43 8.68
CA GLU A 87 15.63 7.29 8.37
C GLU A 87 16.10 8.59 7.71
N THR A 88 16.65 8.48 6.51
CA THR A 88 16.68 9.59 5.58
C THR A 88 15.27 9.72 5.04
N VAL A 89 14.57 10.68 5.63
CA VAL A 89 13.25 11.18 5.24
C VAL A 89 13.30 11.68 3.79
N SER A 90 13.31 10.75 2.85
CA SER A 90 12.72 10.93 1.54
C SER A 90 11.60 9.92 1.52
N SER A 91 10.36 10.39 1.62
CA SER A 91 9.18 9.53 1.49
C SER A 91 9.43 8.58 0.31
N PRO A 92 9.52 7.25 0.54
CA PRO A 92 9.78 6.32 -0.55
C PRO A 92 8.71 6.57 -1.60
N ILE A 93 9.14 6.77 -2.85
CA ILE A 93 8.21 6.97 -3.97
C ILE A 93 7.20 5.80 -3.90
N LYS A 94 5.93 6.10 -3.62
CA LYS A 94 4.87 5.10 -3.67
C LYS A 94 4.74 4.68 -5.13
N TYR A 95 5.14 3.44 -5.43
CA TYR A 95 5.00 2.86 -6.77
C TYR A 95 3.63 2.18 -6.96
N TYR A 96 2.85 2.08 -5.89
CA TYR A 96 1.51 1.51 -5.92
C TYR A 96 0.58 2.16 -4.89
N SER A 97 -0.72 2.02 -5.14
CA SER A 97 -1.79 2.41 -4.25
C SER A 97 -2.78 1.26 -4.13
N PHE A 98 -3.05 0.79 -2.91
CA PHE A 98 -4.05 -0.27 -2.69
C PHE A 98 -5.44 0.13 -3.18
N THR A 99 -5.76 1.43 -3.18
CA THR A 99 -7.05 1.96 -3.65
C THR A 99 -7.09 2.06 -5.17
N GLN A 100 -6.11 2.74 -5.80
CA GLN A 100 -6.12 2.94 -7.25
C GLN A 100 -5.84 1.64 -8.01
N ASP A 101 -4.95 0.79 -7.48
CA ASP A 101 -4.55 -0.47 -8.12
C ASP A 101 -5.41 -1.66 -7.69
N ALA A 102 -6.48 -1.44 -6.90
CA ALA A 102 -7.32 -2.51 -6.34
C ALA A 102 -7.74 -3.55 -7.39
N GLY A 103 -8.18 -3.11 -8.57
CA GLY A 103 -8.57 -4.01 -9.67
C GLY A 103 -7.41 -4.83 -10.24
N ALA A 104 -6.22 -4.24 -10.35
CA ALA A 104 -5.03 -4.94 -10.82
C ALA A 104 -4.51 -5.94 -9.78
N ILE A 105 -4.56 -5.57 -8.49
CA ILE A 105 -4.23 -6.45 -7.37
C ILE A 105 -5.18 -7.64 -7.33
N TYR A 106 -6.49 -7.39 -7.36
CA TYR A 106 -7.53 -8.42 -7.43
C TYR A 106 -7.29 -9.40 -8.60
N ALA A 107 -7.13 -8.88 -9.82
CA ALA A 107 -6.88 -9.71 -10.99
C ALA A 107 -5.60 -10.55 -10.85
N SER A 108 -4.57 -10.00 -10.23
CA SER A 108 -3.28 -10.68 -10.01
C SER A 108 -3.36 -11.79 -8.96
N PHE A 109 -4.11 -11.58 -7.88
CA PHE A 109 -4.39 -12.62 -6.89
C PHE A 109 -5.21 -13.77 -7.48
N MET A 110 -6.22 -13.44 -8.28
CA MET A 110 -7.03 -14.44 -8.97
C MET A 110 -6.21 -15.22 -10.00
N GLU A 111 -5.39 -14.54 -10.81
CA GLU A 111 -4.51 -15.18 -11.81
C GLU A 111 -3.48 -16.11 -11.17
N GLN A 112 -2.76 -15.63 -10.15
CA GLN A 112 -1.61 -16.35 -9.61
C GLN A 112 -1.99 -17.41 -8.58
N TYR A 113 -2.97 -17.12 -7.72
CA TYR A 113 -3.32 -17.97 -6.58
C TYR A 113 -4.71 -18.61 -6.72
N GLY A 114 -5.52 -18.22 -7.72
CA GLY A 114 -6.92 -18.63 -7.80
C GLY A 114 -7.75 -18.10 -6.64
N MET A 115 -7.32 -17.00 -6.03
CA MET A 115 -7.92 -16.43 -4.83
C MET A 115 -8.78 -15.22 -5.19
N ASP A 116 -10.08 -15.35 -4.98
CA ASP A 116 -11.01 -14.22 -5.04
C ASP A 116 -10.89 -13.43 -3.73
N LEU A 117 -10.27 -12.24 -3.79
CA LEU A 117 -10.07 -11.39 -2.62
C LEU A 117 -11.39 -10.86 -2.04
N VAL A 118 -12.44 -10.69 -2.85
CA VAL A 118 -13.75 -10.23 -2.38
C VAL A 118 -14.37 -11.31 -1.50
N ASP A 119 -14.25 -12.58 -1.88
CA ASP A 119 -14.69 -13.71 -1.04
C ASP A 119 -13.85 -13.88 0.24
N GLN A 120 -12.66 -13.29 0.29
CA GLN A 120 -11.75 -13.33 1.45
C GLN A 120 -11.94 -12.17 2.45
N GLU A 121 -12.79 -11.19 2.16
CA GLU A 121 -13.12 -10.10 3.09
C GLU A 121 -13.56 -10.64 4.46
N GLY A 122 -13.01 -10.10 5.54
CA GLY A 122 -13.25 -10.54 6.91
C GLY A 122 -12.66 -11.92 7.26
N LYS A 123 -11.84 -12.53 6.39
CA LYS A 123 -11.28 -13.88 6.60
C LYS A 123 -9.77 -13.95 6.45
N LEU A 124 -9.22 -13.31 5.42
CA LEU A 124 -7.79 -13.40 5.13
C LEU A 124 -7.00 -12.47 6.06
N HIS A 125 -6.26 -13.06 6.98
CA HIS A 125 -5.39 -12.32 7.89
C HIS A 125 -4.30 -11.52 7.16
N TRP A 126 -3.98 -10.33 7.66
CA TRP A 126 -3.05 -9.36 7.08
C TRP A 126 -1.67 -9.95 6.73
N ASP A 127 -1.05 -10.69 7.65
CA ASP A 127 0.25 -11.33 7.38
C ASP A 127 0.23 -12.32 6.21
N LYS A 128 -0.89 -13.04 6.01
CA LYS A 128 -1.05 -13.93 4.84
C LYS A 128 -1.21 -13.11 3.58
N PHE A 129 -2.03 -12.05 3.62
CA PHE A 129 -2.18 -11.13 2.50
C PHE A 129 -0.84 -10.50 2.10
N LYS A 130 -0.06 -9.96 3.04
CA LYS A 130 1.27 -9.39 2.78
C LYS A 130 2.22 -10.39 2.13
N ALA A 131 2.27 -11.62 2.64
CA ALA A 131 3.11 -12.66 2.07
C ALA A 131 2.72 -13.00 0.62
N LEU A 132 1.43 -13.08 0.32
CA LEU A 132 0.91 -13.31 -1.04
C LEU A 132 1.14 -12.10 -1.95
N PHE A 133 0.91 -10.89 -1.44
CA PHE A 133 1.10 -9.64 -2.17
C PHE A 133 2.57 -9.44 -2.57
N ALA A 134 3.49 -9.61 -1.63
CA ALA A 134 4.93 -9.56 -1.88
C ALA A 134 5.40 -10.70 -2.82
N GLY A 135 4.67 -11.81 -2.85
CA GLY A 135 4.92 -12.96 -3.71
C GLY A 135 4.36 -12.86 -5.13
N LEU A 136 3.65 -11.77 -5.49
CA LEU A 136 3.12 -11.59 -6.84
C LEU A 136 4.25 -11.61 -7.88
N GLY A 137 4.10 -12.47 -8.89
CA GLY A 137 5.12 -12.71 -9.90
C GLY A 137 5.19 -11.55 -10.91
N PRO A 138 6.35 -11.36 -11.59
CA PRO A 138 6.60 -10.21 -12.44
C PRO A 138 5.70 -10.11 -13.69
N LYS A 139 5.00 -11.20 -14.03
CA LYS A 139 4.07 -11.25 -15.17
C LYS A 139 2.63 -10.87 -14.82
N THR A 140 2.29 -10.85 -13.53
CA THR A 140 0.96 -10.48 -13.06
C THR A 140 0.62 -9.04 -13.44
N TYR A 141 -0.67 -8.74 -13.62
CA TYR A 141 -1.07 -7.42 -14.10
C TYR A 141 -0.58 -6.30 -13.18
N PHE A 142 -0.71 -6.47 -11.87
CA PHE A 142 -0.23 -5.52 -10.86
C PHE A 142 1.28 -5.28 -10.95
N GLN A 143 2.08 -6.37 -10.99
CA GLN A 143 3.54 -6.23 -11.05
C GLN A 143 4.02 -5.56 -12.34
N ARG A 144 3.30 -5.76 -13.46
CA ARG A 144 3.60 -5.04 -14.71
C ARG A 144 3.35 -3.54 -14.58
N ILE A 145 2.29 -3.12 -13.89
CA ILE A 145 2.01 -1.70 -13.61
C ILE A 145 3.13 -1.10 -12.76
N VAL A 146 3.52 -1.78 -11.67
CA VAL A 146 4.61 -1.35 -10.79
C VAL A 146 5.93 -1.23 -11.58
N GLN A 147 6.26 -2.22 -12.41
CA GLN A 147 7.45 -2.17 -13.26
C GLN A 147 7.44 -1.00 -14.24
N ILE A 148 6.28 -0.68 -14.85
CA ILE A 148 6.14 0.49 -15.72
C ILE A 148 6.45 1.77 -14.94
N ARG A 149 5.86 1.95 -13.75
CA ARG A 149 6.08 3.13 -12.89
C ARG A 149 7.54 3.25 -12.41
N MET A 150 8.21 2.13 -12.15
CA MET A 150 9.60 2.09 -11.70
C MET A 150 10.64 2.21 -12.82
N LYS A 151 10.25 2.07 -14.10
CA LYS A 151 11.21 2.04 -15.21
C LYS A 151 11.95 3.37 -15.33
N ASP A 152 13.28 3.33 -15.15
CA ASP A 152 14.15 4.48 -15.37
C ASP A 152 14.21 4.84 -16.86
N THR A 153 13.87 6.08 -17.17
CA THR A 153 13.81 6.62 -18.53
C THR A 153 15.08 7.38 -18.92
N SER A 154 16.02 7.61 -17.99
CA SER A 154 17.22 8.44 -18.22
C SER A 154 18.16 7.91 -19.30
N LYS A 155 18.08 6.61 -19.61
CA LYS A 155 18.92 5.92 -20.61
C LYS A 155 18.15 5.48 -21.86
N LEU A 156 16.86 5.79 -21.95
CA LEU A 156 16.03 5.42 -23.09
C LEU A 156 16.07 6.53 -24.13
N GLU A 157 15.99 6.17 -25.41
CA GLU A 157 15.98 7.12 -26.53
C GLU A 157 14.91 6.73 -27.57
N GLY A 158 14.50 7.69 -28.41
CA GLY A 158 13.62 7.46 -29.55
C GLY A 158 12.25 6.89 -29.18
N GLN A 159 11.82 5.84 -29.90
CA GLN A 159 10.48 5.24 -29.75
C GLN A 159 10.30 4.57 -28.39
N GLU A 160 11.32 3.88 -27.86
CA GLU A 160 11.20 3.16 -26.59
C GLU A 160 10.96 4.12 -25.42
N LEU A 161 11.65 5.27 -25.43
CA LEU A 161 11.45 6.34 -24.46
C LEU A 161 10.02 6.88 -24.53
N THR A 162 9.53 7.14 -25.74
CA THR A 162 8.18 7.66 -25.99
C THR A 162 7.12 6.69 -25.49
N ASP A 163 7.22 5.41 -25.84
CA ASP A 163 6.29 4.37 -25.42
C ASP A 163 6.30 4.18 -23.89
N THR A 164 7.49 4.23 -23.28
CA THR A 164 7.64 4.12 -21.83
C THR A 164 6.97 5.28 -21.10
N LEU A 165 7.17 6.52 -21.56
CA LEU A 165 6.52 7.68 -20.96
C LEU A 165 4.99 7.66 -21.10
N GLN A 166 4.48 7.27 -22.27
CA GLN A 166 3.04 7.13 -22.47
C GLN A 166 2.44 6.10 -21.52
N ALA A 167 3.11 4.96 -21.34
CA ALA A 167 2.69 3.94 -20.39
C ALA A 167 2.75 4.44 -18.94
N GLN A 168 3.82 5.15 -18.55
CA GLN A 168 3.95 5.74 -17.21
C GLN A 168 2.83 6.75 -16.92
N ASN A 169 2.53 7.62 -17.88
CA ASN A 169 1.46 8.62 -17.73
C ASN A 169 0.08 7.96 -17.63
N TYR A 170 -0.18 6.92 -18.44
CA TYR A 170 -1.43 6.16 -18.38
C TYR A 170 -1.65 5.50 -17.01
N TYR A 171 -0.59 4.94 -16.42
CA TYR A 171 -0.66 4.25 -15.12
C TYR A 171 -0.31 5.13 -13.92
N GLU A 172 -0.12 6.44 -14.10
CA GLU A 172 0.31 7.33 -13.03
C GLU A 172 -0.69 7.36 -11.86
N LEU A 173 -0.15 7.36 -10.64
CA LEU A 173 -0.94 7.50 -9.42
C LEU A 173 -1.53 8.91 -9.30
N ASP A 174 -2.79 9.02 -8.92
CA ASP A 174 -3.48 10.31 -8.83
C ASP A 174 -2.82 11.26 -7.82
N GLU A 175 -2.23 10.72 -6.75
CA GLU A 175 -1.41 11.48 -5.79
C GLU A 175 -0.19 12.15 -6.42
N ASN A 176 0.35 11.58 -7.50
CA ASN A 176 1.49 12.14 -8.23
C ASN A 176 1.07 13.19 -9.27
N LYS A 177 -0.22 13.28 -9.64
CA LYS A 177 -0.76 14.21 -10.67
C LYS A 177 -0.92 15.65 -10.18
N THR A 178 0.00 16.14 -9.36
CA THR A 178 0.07 17.55 -8.95
C THR A 178 0.28 18.45 -10.18
N GLU A 179 -0.12 19.72 -10.08
CA GLU A 179 0.05 20.69 -11.18
C GLU A 179 1.51 20.86 -11.58
N ALA A 180 2.43 20.78 -10.61
CA ALA A 180 3.87 20.78 -10.84
C ALA A 180 4.36 19.52 -11.58
N SER A 181 3.88 18.34 -11.18
CA SER A 181 4.21 17.07 -11.87
C SER A 181 3.71 17.09 -13.32
N ARG A 182 2.48 17.57 -13.53
CA ARG A 182 1.87 17.70 -14.86
C ARG A 182 2.67 18.65 -15.76
N GLN A 183 3.10 19.79 -15.25
CA GLN A 183 3.93 20.74 -16.01
C GLN A 183 5.29 20.12 -16.38
N ALA A 184 5.97 19.46 -15.43
CA ALA A 184 7.25 18.80 -15.67
C ALA A 184 7.14 17.66 -16.71
N GLN A 185 6.05 16.88 -16.66
CA GLN A 185 5.77 15.85 -17.65
C GLN A 185 5.51 16.45 -19.04
N MET A 186 4.72 17.53 -19.11
CA MET A 186 4.48 18.23 -20.38
C MET A 186 5.78 18.74 -20.98
N ASP A 187 6.64 19.38 -20.19
CA ASP A 187 7.93 19.89 -20.64
C ASP A 187 8.85 18.75 -21.14
N SER A 188 8.84 17.59 -20.45
CA SER A 188 9.57 16.38 -20.87
C SER A 188 9.09 15.84 -22.22
N VAL A 189 7.77 15.75 -22.42
CA VAL A 189 7.17 15.31 -23.69
C VAL A 189 7.50 16.30 -24.81
N PHE A 190 7.43 17.61 -24.56
CA PHE A 190 7.81 18.63 -25.54
C PHE A 190 9.29 18.56 -25.93
N ALA A 191 10.19 18.30 -24.97
CA ALA A 191 11.61 18.13 -25.25
C ALA A 191 11.88 16.92 -26.16
N MET A 192 11.19 15.79 -25.95
CA MET A 192 11.33 14.60 -26.80
C MET A 192 10.80 14.81 -28.21
N LEU A 193 9.66 15.49 -28.36
CA LEU A 193 9.11 15.78 -29.69
C LEU A 193 10.03 16.67 -30.52
N LYS A 194 10.78 17.58 -29.87
CA LYS A 194 11.84 18.35 -30.54
C LYS A 194 13.03 17.49 -30.91
N ALA A 195 13.51 16.64 -30.01
CA ALA A 195 14.67 15.79 -30.24
C ALA A 195 14.46 14.76 -31.37
N ASN A 196 13.23 14.27 -31.55
CA ASN A 196 12.88 13.34 -32.64
C ASN A 196 12.55 14.04 -33.98
N ALA A 197 12.50 15.38 -34.01
CA ALA A 197 12.21 16.17 -35.20
C ALA A 197 13.46 16.77 -35.88
N GLU A 198 14.64 16.61 -35.26
CA GLU A 198 15.98 16.94 -35.80
C GLU A 198 16.65 15.69 -36.39
#